data_AF-A0A2E9GFU1-F1
#
_entry.id   AF-A0A2E9GFU1-F1
#
_cell.length_a   1.000
_cell.length_b   1.000
_cell.length_c   1.000
_cell.angle_alpha   90.00
_cell.angle_beta   90.00
_cell.angle_gamma   90.00
#
_symmetry.space_group_name_H-M   'P 1'
#
loop_
_entity.id
_entity.type
_entity.pdbx_description
1 polymer ?
#
loop_
_entity_poly.entity_id
_entity_poly.type
_entity_poly.pdbx_seq_one_letter_code
_entity_poly.pdbx_strand_id
1 'polypeptide(L)'
;MKGVIMQNFFKILFFISVYFFPVNLGFTQDNIEEKENMVEVRQTAMQAMWLRLDRLSTLIAQPGDIVTSSDGSAIVIGSENKTEPREYYTLIHGKDPSQDAQEIYNLLSQVENFWPNNTSIHHVGYTNAEQLVWLIPEAFKRYYTDSVIASQNLNKSFESQDENRIKRSVCMLALSCGRCHGAFRKVKFDNLRLEGRGWTGNYETCWSYRNEITVNASAIRE
;
A
#
# COMPACT_ATOMS: atom_id res chain seq x y z
N MET A 1 58.38 -42.78 -26.70
CA MET A 1 56.93 -42.83 -27.01
C MET A 1 55.99 -42.68 -25.79
N LYS A 2 56.44 -42.77 -24.53
CA LYS A 2 55.53 -42.61 -23.36
C LYS A 2 55.26 -41.14 -22.95
N GLY A 3 56.15 -40.18 -23.26
CA GLY A 3 55.99 -38.78 -22.87
C GLY A 3 55.05 -37.94 -23.73
N VAL A 4 54.96 -38.21 -25.04
CA VAL A 4 54.12 -37.46 -25.98
C VAL A 4 52.63 -37.76 -25.78
N ILE A 5 52.30 -39.01 -25.42
CA ILE A 5 50.93 -39.44 -25.15
C ILE A 5 50.40 -38.77 -23.87
N MET A 6 51.24 -38.62 -22.84
CA MET A 6 50.85 -38.01 -21.55
C MET A 6 50.66 -36.49 -21.65
N GLN A 7 51.46 -35.80 -22.45
CA GLN A 7 51.27 -34.36 -22.72
C GLN A 7 50.00 -34.07 -23.54
N ASN A 8 49.66 -34.94 -24.50
CA ASN A 8 48.44 -34.78 -25.28
C ASN A 8 47.18 -35.13 -24.47
N PHE A 9 47.26 -36.07 -23.52
CA PHE A 9 46.17 -36.41 -22.61
C PHE A 9 45.81 -35.23 -21.68
N PHE A 10 46.82 -34.54 -21.14
CA PHE A 10 46.61 -33.35 -20.30
C PHE A 10 46.01 -32.17 -21.08
N LYS A 11 46.42 -31.96 -22.34
CA LYS A 11 45.83 -30.93 -23.19
C LYS A 11 44.36 -31.22 -23.52
N ILE A 12 44.00 -32.48 -23.77
CA ILE A 12 42.61 -32.88 -24.04
C ILE A 12 41.72 -32.69 -22.80
N LEU A 13 42.21 -33.05 -21.61
CA LEU A 13 41.50 -32.81 -20.34
C LEU A 13 41.28 -31.32 -20.05
N PHE A 14 42.26 -30.47 -20.34
CA PHE A 14 42.16 -29.02 -20.16
C PHE A 14 41.20 -28.37 -21.17
N PHE A 15 41.15 -28.88 -22.41
CA PHE A 15 40.17 -28.43 -23.41
C PHE A 15 38.73 -28.87 -23.05
N ILE A 16 38.54 -30.06 -22.49
CA ILE A 16 37.21 -30.55 -22.06
C ILE A 16 36.71 -29.78 -20.82
N SER A 17 37.58 -29.41 -19.87
CA SER A 17 37.16 -28.63 -18.70
C SER A 17 36.76 -27.19 -19.02
N VAL A 18 37.33 -26.59 -20.08
CA VAL A 18 36.97 -25.24 -20.54
C VAL A 18 35.72 -25.26 -21.43
N TYR A 19 35.43 -26.37 -22.11
CA TYR A 19 34.26 -26.49 -23.00
C TYR A 19 32.95 -26.89 -22.30
N PHE A 20 33.02 -27.47 -21.09
CA PHE A 20 31.84 -27.89 -20.31
C PHE A 20 31.42 -26.92 -19.19
N PHE A 21 31.98 -25.70 -19.17
CA PHE A 21 31.58 -24.67 -18.21
C PHE A 21 31.07 -23.38 -18.88
N PRO A 22 30.00 -23.41 -19.69
CA PRO A 22 29.02 -22.36 -19.57
C PRO A 22 28.14 -22.74 -18.37
N VAL A 23 28.58 -22.39 -17.14
CA VAL A 23 27.54 -22.11 -16.14
C VAL A 23 26.79 -20.95 -16.75
N ASN A 24 25.54 -21.20 -17.11
CA ASN A 24 24.57 -20.15 -17.31
C ASN A 24 24.47 -19.36 -16.00
N LEU A 25 25.38 -18.40 -15.82
CA LEU A 25 25.28 -17.26 -14.93
C LEU A 25 24.37 -16.21 -15.60
N GLY A 26 23.22 -16.67 -16.11
CA GLY A 26 22.08 -15.82 -16.44
C GLY A 26 21.19 -15.56 -15.22
N PHE A 27 21.61 -16.01 -14.04
CA PHE A 27 20.90 -15.84 -12.77
C PHE A 27 21.69 -14.91 -11.87
N THR A 28 21.49 -13.59 -11.94
CA THR A 28 21.77 -12.69 -10.80
C THR A 28 21.16 -11.29 -10.99
N GLN A 29 21.46 -10.57 -12.07
CA GLN A 29 21.14 -9.14 -12.17
C GLN A 29 19.64 -8.88 -12.41
N ASP A 30 19.07 -9.46 -13.47
CA ASP A 30 17.67 -9.19 -13.89
C ASP A 30 16.67 -9.57 -12.79
N ASN A 31 16.89 -10.72 -12.12
CA ASN A 31 16.05 -11.17 -11.01
C ASN A 31 16.24 -10.32 -9.73
N ILE A 32 17.40 -9.66 -9.57
CA ILE A 32 17.63 -8.73 -8.45
C ILE A 32 16.96 -7.38 -8.73
N GLU A 33 17.16 -6.84 -9.93
CA GLU A 33 16.54 -5.60 -10.37
C GLU A 33 15.00 -5.72 -10.35
N GLU A 34 14.45 -6.85 -10.81
CA GLU A 34 13.01 -7.10 -10.79
C GLU A 34 12.41 -7.07 -9.37
N LYS A 35 12.98 -7.82 -8.42
CA LYS A 35 12.46 -7.84 -7.04
C LYS A 35 12.61 -6.49 -6.34
N GLU A 36 13.71 -5.76 -6.60
CA GLU A 36 13.97 -4.44 -6.02
C GLU A 36 13.00 -3.41 -6.57
N ASN A 37 12.77 -3.43 -7.90
CA ASN A 37 11.77 -2.63 -8.57
C ASN A 37 10.35 -2.91 -8.05
N MET A 38 9.98 -4.18 -7.83
CA MET A 38 8.68 -4.50 -7.23
C MET A 38 8.50 -3.89 -5.83
N VAL A 39 9.54 -3.92 -4.99
CA VAL A 39 9.49 -3.30 -3.66
C VAL A 39 9.38 -1.78 -3.77
N GLU A 40 10.11 -1.16 -4.69
CA GLU A 40 10.04 0.28 -4.93
C GLU A 40 8.66 0.70 -5.43
N VAL A 41 8.12 0.02 -6.44
CA VAL A 41 6.80 0.32 -7.01
C VAL A 41 5.69 0.22 -5.96
N ARG A 42 5.66 -0.86 -5.16
CA ARG A 42 4.62 -0.98 -4.11
C ARG A 42 4.78 0.09 -3.02
N GLN A 43 6.00 0.47 -2.65
CA GLN A 43 6.22 1.54 -1.66
C GLN A 43 5.79 2.91 -2.20
N THR A 44 6.14 3.22 -3.45
CA THR A 44 5.73 4.46 -4.13
C THR A 44 4.21 4.50 -4.29
N ALA A 45 3.57 3.39 -4.66
CA ALA A 45 2.12 3.29 -4.72
C ALA A 45 1.46 3.53 -3.36
N MET A 46 1.98 2.94 -2.28
CA MET A 46 1.46 3.16 -0.92
C MET A 46 1.59 4.62 -0.46
N GLN A 47 2.72 5.27 -0.78
CA GLN A 47 2.89 6.70 -0.50
C GLN A 47 1.94 7.57 -1.33
N ALA A 48 1.73 7.21 -2.61
CA ALA A 48 0.79 7.89 -3.48
C ALA A 48 -0.67 7.72 -3.01
N MET A 49 -1.05 6.54 -2.52
CA MET A 49 -2.35 6.29 -1.88
C MET A 49 -2.51 7.11 -0.61
N TRP A 50 -1.47 7.17 0.22
CA TRP A 50 -1.47 7.97 1.45
C TRP A 50 -1.82 9.44 1.18
N LEU A 51 -1.14 10.08 0.23
CA LEU A 51 -1.39 11.49 -0.12
C LEU A 51 -2.84 11.74 -0.56
N ARG A 52 -3.50 10.75 -1.17
CA ARG A 52 -4.88 10.84 -1.65
C ARG A 52 -5.87 10.68 -0.52
N LEU A 53 -5.64 9.66 0.32
CA LEU A 53 -6.45 9.44 1.52
C LEU A 53 -6.33 10.63 2.49
N ASP A 54 -5.15 11.26 2.52
CA ASP A 54 -4.89 12.50 3.26
C ASP A 54 -5.78 13.66 2.81
N ARG A 55 -5.86 13.92 1.52
CA ARG A 55 -6.82 14.91 0.99
C ARG A 55 -8.26 14.53 1.30
N LEU A 56 -8.64 13.26 1.11
CA LEU A 56 -10.00 12.76 1.39
C LEU A 56 -10.39 12.89 2.86
N SER A 57 -9.43 13.05 3.79
CA SER A 57 -9.73 13.33 5.19
C SER A 57 -10.48 14.65 5.41
N THR A 58 -10.40 15.61 4.48
CA THR A 58 -11.20 16.84 4.54
C THR A 58 -12.70 16.58 4.43
N LEU A 59 -13.11 15.48 3.78
CA LEU A 59 -14.53 15.13 3.62
C LEU A 59 -15.19 14.66 4.92
N ILE A 60 -14.39 14.20 5.88
CA ILE A 60 -14.85 13.70 7.19
C ILE A 60 -14.61 14.72 8.32
N ALA A 61 -14.08 15.89 7.99
CA ALA A 61 -13.87 16.96 8.95
C ALA A 61 -15.21 17.58 9.37
N GLN A 62 -15.26 18.04 10.62
CA GLN A 62 -16.39 18.74 11.22
C GLN A 62 -16.12 20.24 11.35
N PRO A 63 -17.16 21.09 11.43
CA PRO A 63 -16.98 22.50 11.73
C PRO A 63 -16.19 22.71 13.03
N GLY A 64 -15.14 23.52 12.97
CA GLY A 64 -14.19 23.74 14.07
C GLY A 64 -12.95 22.84 14.04
N ASP A 65 -12.90 21.84 13.15
CA ASP A 65 -11.70 21.01 12.99
C ASP A 65 -10.57 21.79 12.31
N ILE A 66 -9.35 21.49 12.74
CA ILE A 66 -8.11 21.85 12.04
C ILE A 66 -7.65 20.61 11.30
N VAL A 67 -7.81 20.59 9.97
CA VAL A 67 -7.30 19.52 9.12
C VAL A 67 -5.89 19.89 8.69
N THR A 68 -4.89 19.20 9.26
CA THR A 68 -3.50 19.33 8.83
C THR A 68 -3.22 18.32 7.72
N SER A 69 -2.97 18.82 6.52
CA SER A 69 -2.54 18.04 5.36
C SER A 69 -1.11 17.55 5.54
N SER A 70 -0.78 16.44 4.86
CA SER A 70 0.53 15.81 4.82
C SER A 70 1.66 16.69 4.27
N ASP A 71 1.33 17.79 3.58
CA ASP A 71 2.27 18.82 3.13
C ASP A 71 2.56 19.89 4.20
N GLY A 72 1.99 19.76 5.40
CA GLY A 72 2.16 20.69 6.52
C GLY A 72 1.23 21.91 6.47
N SER A 73 0.35 22.01 5.48
CA SER A 73 -0.71 23.02 5.47
C SER A 73 -1.81 22.64 6.47
N ALA A 74 -2.38 23.64 7.15
CA ALA A 74 -3.50 23.45 8.08
C ALA A 74 -4.70 24.24 7.59
N ILE A 75 -5.84 23.56 7.50
CA ILE A 75 -7.12 24.13 7.08
C ILE A 75 -8.02 24.19 8.31
N VAL A 76 -8.51 25.38 8.65
CA VAL A 76 -9.53 25.55 9.67
C VAL A 76 -10.89 25.48 8.98
N ILE A 77 -11.69 24.46 9.30
CA ILE A 77 -13.08 24.39 8.85
C ILE A 77 -13.88 25.40 9.69
N GLY A 78 -14.18 26.57 9.11
CA GLY A 78 -14.92 27.63 9.80
C GLY A 78 -16.29 27.15 10.30
N SER A 79 -16.68 27.57 11.51
CA SER A 79 -17.95 27.19 12.13
C SER A 79 -19.19 27.90 11.53
N GLU A 80 -18.98 28.96 10.75
CA GLU A 80 -20.05 29.87 10.30
C GLU A 80 -20.57 29.58 8.89
N ASN A 81 -19.83 28.86 8.04
CA ASN A 81 -20.22 28.58 6.66
C ASN A 81 -20.73 27.15 6.48
N LYS A 82 -21.95 27.02 5.92
CA LYS A 82 -22.58 25.74 5.52
C LYS A 82 -22.03 25.19 4.19
N THR A 83 -20.78 25.47 3.87
CA THR A 83 -20.18 24.99 2.61
C THR A 83 -20.00 23.48 2.71
N GLU A 84 -20.49 22.75 1.71
CA GLU A 84 -20.49 21.29 1.73
C GLU A 84 -19.05 20.76 1.68
N PRO A 85 -18.70 19.66 2.37
CA PRO A 85 -17.33 19.13 2.41
C PRO A 85 -16.68 18.93 1.03
N ARG A 86 -17.47 18.54 0.00
CA ARG A 86 -16.98 18.41 -1.38
C ARG A 86 -16.62 19.74 -2.04
N GLU A 87 -17.34 20.80 -1.72
CA GLU A 87 -17.04 22.14 -2.22
C GLU A 87 -15.71 22.62 -1.63
N TYR A 88 -15.50 22.42 -0.33
CA TYR A 88 -14.21 22.70 0.32
C TYR A 88 -13.06 21.90 -0.32
N TYR A 89 -13.27 20.60 -0.52
CA TYR A 89 -12.29 19.74 -1.19
C TYR A 89 -11.85 20.31 -2.53
N THR A 90 -12.83 20.67 -3.36
CA THR A 90 -12.60 21.16 -4.73
C THR A 90 -11.89 22.51 -4.71
N LEU A 91 -12.27 23.40 -3.80
CA LEU A 91 -11.63 24.72 -3.64
C LEU A 91 -10.16 24.61 -3.21
N ILE A 92 -9.84 23.66 -2.34
CA ILE A 92 -8.49 23.51 -1.75
C ILE A 92 -7.57 22.75 -2.71
N HIS A 93 -8.06 21.64 -3.27
CA HIS A 93 -7.22 20.72 -4.04
C HIS A 93 -7.35 20.92 -5.55
N GLY A 94 -8.29 21.75 -6.02
CA GLY A 94 -8.50 22.01 -7.44
C GLY A 94 -8.93 20.78 -8.24
N LYS A 95 -9.42 19.73 -7.57
CA LYS A 95 -9.85 18.46 -8.18
C LYS A 95 -11.06 17.88 -7.47
N ASP A 96 -11.82 17.07 -8.19
CA ASP A 96 -12.97 16.34 -7.65
C ASP A 96 -12.48 15.20 -6.73
N PRO A 97 -13.04 15.02 -5.51
CA PRO A 97 -12.64 13.96 -4.60
C PRO A 97 -12.81 12.54 -5.16
N SER A 98 -13.75 12.32 -6.08
CA SER A 98 -13.94 11.03 -6.75
C SER A 98 -12.72 10.60 -7.57
N GLN A 99 -11.93 11.56 -8.07
CA GLN A 99 -10.68 11.25 -8.78
C GLN A 99 -9.64 10.64 -7.82
N ASP A 100 -9.50 11.19 -6.61
CA ASP A 100 -8.57 10.63 -5.62
C ASP A 100 -9.01 9.25 -5.14
N ALA A 101 -10.30 9.02 -4.98
CA ALA A 101 -10.83 7.69 -4.67
C ALA A 101 -10.54 6.67 -5.78
N GLN A 102 -10.76 7.05 -7.04
CA GLN A 102 -10.48 6.18 -8.19
C GLN A 102 -8.99 5.87 -8.31
N GLU A 103 -8.13 6.87 -8.10
CA GLU A 103 -6.69 6.69 -8.13
C GLU A 103 -6.20 5.77 -7.00
N ILE A 104 -6.77 5.82 -5.79
CA ILE A 104 -6.45 4.86 -4.71
C ILE A 104 -6.79 3.44 -5.14
N TYR A 105 -8.00 3.21 -5.67
CA TYR A 105 -8.41 1.88 -6.14
C TYR A 105 -7.46 1.35 -7.23
N ASN A 106 -7.08 2.19 -8.18
CA ASN A 106 -6.16 1.81 -9.25
C ASN A 106 -4.78 1.44 -8.70
N LEU A 107 -4.24 2.22 -7.76
CA LEU A 107 -2.95 1.95 -7.12
C LEU A 107 -2.97 0.66 -6.29
N LEU A 108 -4.05 0.41 -5.53
CA LEU A 108 -4.25 -0.86 -4.81
C LEU A 108 -4.28 -2.03 -5.80
N SER A 109 -5.09 -1.94 -6.85
CA SER A 109 -5.22 -3.02 -7.83
C SER A 109 -3.91 -3.30 -8.58
N GLN A 110 -3.14 -2.25 -8.89
CA GLN A 110 -1.86 -2.36 -9.60
C GLN A 110 -0.83 -3.18 -8.80
N VAL A 111 -0.75 -2.97 -7.49
CA VAL A 111 0.30 -3.56 -6.65
C VAL A 111 -0.17 -4.79 -5.86
N GLU A 112 -1.35 -5.34 -6.19
CA GLU A 112 -1.91 -6.54 -5.54
C GLU A 112 -0.99 -7.77 -5.69
N ASN A 113 -0.27 -7.88 -6.80
CA ASN A 113 0.62 -9.01 -7.08
C ASN A 113 2.11 -8.71 -6.79
N PHE A 114 2.41 -7.58 -6.15
CA PHE A 114 3.80 -7.14 -5.88
C PHE A 114 4.33 -7.71 -4.55
N TRP A 115 3.83 -8.87 -4.11
CA TRP A 115 4.22 -9.54 -2.86
C TRP A 115 4.83 -10.94 -3.01
N PRO A 116 5.59 -11.27 -4.08
CA PRO A 116 6.23 -12.58 -4.19
C PRO A 116 7.31 -12.77 -3.12
N ASN A 117 7.62 -14.03 -2.78
CA ASN A 117 8.54 -14.36 -1.67
C ASN A 117 9.93 -13.72 -1.80
N ASN A 118 10.43 -13.54 -3.04
CA ASN A 118 11.70 -12.88 -3.34
C ASN A 118 11.69 -11.36 -3.08
N THR A 119 10.57 -10.76 -2.67
CA THR A 119 10.46 -9.36 -2.21
C THR A 119 10.44 -9.25 -0.68
N SER A 120 10.69 -10.35 0.03
CA SER A 120 10.73 -10.36 1.49
C SER A 120 11.96 -9.71 2.06
N ILE A 121 11.94 -9.45 3.37
CA ILE A 121 13.06 -8.83 4.09
C ILE A 121 14.36 -9.65 3.97
N HIS A 122 14.26 -10.96 3.74
CA HIS A 122 15.40 -11.84 3.50
C HIS A 122 16.05 -11.64 2.13
N HIS A 123 15.34 -11.05 1.18
CA HIS A 123 15.81 -10.85 -0.20
C HIS A 123 15.98 -9.39 -0.59
N VAL A 124 15.19 -8.48 -0.01
CA VAL A 124 15.24 -7.03 -0.24
C VAL A 124 15.23 -6.31 1.12
N GLY A 125 16.41 -5.89 1.57
CA GLY A 125 16.65 -5.41 2.94
C GLY A 125 15.93 -4.11 3.33
N TYR A 126 15.53 -3.29 2.35
CA TYR A 126 14.89 -2.00 2.58
C TYR A 126 13.35 -2.06 2.60
N THR A 127 12.74 -3.25 2.51
CA THR A 127 11.28 -3.34 2.58
C THR A 127 10.74 -3.11 4.00
N ASN A 128 9.66 -2.35 4.10
CA ASN A 128 8.92 -2.13 5.34
C ASN A 128 7.87 -3.22 5.64
N ALA A 129 7.70 -4.20 4.76
CA ALA A 129 6.81 -5.33 5.01
C ALA A 129 7.37 -6.25 6.11
N GLU A 130 6.49 -6.71 7.00
CA GLU A 130 6.82 -7.71 8.00
C GLU A 130 6.94 -9.10 7.36
N GLN A 131 7.76 -9.98 7.94
CA GLN A 131 7.91 -11.35 7.48
C GLN A 131 6.56 -12.11 7.48
N LEU A 132 5.60 -11.66 8.31
CA LEU A 132 4.25 -12.20 8.38
C LEU A 132 3.48 -12.16 7.05
N VAL A 133 3.80 -11.24 6.13
CA VAL A 133 3.20 -11.21 4.79
C VAL A 133 3.34 -12.56 4.09
N TRP A 134 4.51 -13.20 4.23
CA TRP A 134 4.82 -14.48 3.58
C TRP A 134 4.59 -15.71 4.48
N LEU A 135 4.55 -15.53 5.80
CA LEU A 135 4.29 -16.63 6.74
C LEU A 135 2.80 -16.96 6.89
N ILE A 136 1.92 -15.96 6.78
CA ILE A 136 0.46 -16.12 6.86
C ILE A 136 -0.24 -15.46 5.66
N PRO A 137 0.07 -15.90 4.42
CA PRO A 137 -0.34 -15.22 3.19
C PRO A 137 -1.86 -15.11 3.03
N GLU A 138 -2.64 -16.03 3.57
CA GLU A 138 -4.10 -15.96 3.53
C GLU A 138 -4.67 -14.83 4.40
N ALA A 139 -4.04 -14.57 5.55
CA ALA A 139 -4.43 -13.45 6.40
C ALA A 139 -4.05 -12.10 5.75
N PHE A 140 -2.85 -12.04 5.16
CA PHE A 140 -2.40 -10.88 4.40
C PHE A 140 -3.34 -10.59 3.22
N LYS A 141 -3.61 -11.60 2.39
CA LYS A 141 -4.52 -11.50 1.24
C LYS A 141 -5.89 -11.00 1.67
N ARG A 142 -6.45 -11.53 2.77
CA ARG A 142 -7.74 -11.04 3.29
C ARG A 142 -7.72 -9.55 3.63
N TYR A 143 -6.71 -9.09 4.37
CA TYR A 143 -6.62 -7.69 4.82
C TYR A 143 -6.36 -6.73 3.63
N TYR A 144 -5.57 -7.19 2.66
CA TYR A 144 -5.35 -6.48 1.40
C TYR A 144 -6.64 -6.37 0.59
N THR A 145 -7.35 -7.49 0.37
CA THR A 145 -8.63 -7.53 -0.35
C THR A 145 -9.69 -6.67 0.35
N ASP A 146 -9.75 -6.65 1.67
CA ASP A 146 -10.66 -5.77 2.42
C ASP A 146 -10.39 -4.29 2.08
N SER A 147 -9.13 -3.89 1.86
CA SER A 147 -8.78 -2.52 1.42
C SER A 147 -9.16 -2.24 -0.03
N VAL A 148 -8.97 -3.22 -0.94
CA VAL A 148 -9.43 -3.12 -2.33
C VAL A 148 -10.95 -2.91 -2.37
N ILE A 149 -11.71 -3.74 -1.64
CA ILE A 149 -13.18 -3.63 -1.58
C ILE A 149 -13.60 -2.29 -0.97
N ALA A 150 -12.98 -1.85 0.13
CA ALA A 150 -13.28 -0.55 0.73
C ALA A 150 -13.07 0.61 -0.24
N SER A 151 -12.00 0.57 -1.05
CA SER A 151 -11.74 1.59 -2.07
C SER A 151 -12.78 1.56 -3.21
N GLN A 152 -13.25 0.38 -3.61
CA GLN A 152 -14.35 0.26 -4.58
C GLN A 152 -15.66 0.81 -4.01
N ASN A 153 -15.96 0.53 -2.75
CA ASN A 153 -17.15 1.04 -2.07
C ASN A 153 -17.10 2.56 -1.92
N LEU A 154 -15.92 3.14 -1.71
CA LEU A 154 -15.71 4.58 -1.75
C LEU A 154 -16.03 5.15 -3.14
N ASN A 155 -15.54 4.55 -4.23
CA ASN A 155 -15.90 5.01 -5.58
C ASN A 155 -17.42 4.99 -5.82
N LYS A 156 -18.09 3.89 -5.44
CA LYS A 156 -19.55 3.78 -5.52
C LYS A 156 -20.28 4.79 -4.64
N SER A 157 -19.70 5.19 -3.51
CA SER A 157 -20.33 6.18 -2.63
C SER A 157 -20.43 7.55 -3.30
N PHE A 158 -19.49 7.91 -4.18
CA PHE A 158 -19.53 9.15 -4.95
C PHE A 158 -20.61 9.16 -6.05
N GLU A 159 -21.11 8.00 -6.46
CA GLU A 159 -22.30 7.89 -7.34
C GLU A 159 -23.58 8.30 -6.60
N SER A 160 -23.55 8.34 -5.26
CA SER A 160 -24.65 8.80 -4.42
C SER A 160 -24.51 10.28 -4.05
N GLN A 161 -25.65 10.94 -3.84
CA GLN A 161 -25.72 12.28 -3.26
C GLN A 161 -25.74 12.25 -1.71
N ASP A 162 -25.36 11.12 -1.09
CA ASP A 162 -25.36 10.95 0.36
C ASP A 162 -23.96 11.19 0.95
N GLU A 163 -23.77 12.36 1.55
CA GLU A 163 -22.53 12.75 2.22
C GLU A 163 -22.17 11.83 3.40
N ASN A 164 -23.15 11.28 4.12
CA ASN A 164 -22.87 10.36 5.22
C ASN A 164 -22.31 9.04 4.70
N ARG A 165 -22.81 8.58 3.54
CA ARG A 165 -22.28 7.39 2.87
C ARG A 165 -20.83 7.59 2.45
N ILE A 166 -20.48 8.75 1.88
CA ILE A 166 -19.10 9.06 1.50
C ILE A 166 -18.20 9.12 2.73
N LYS A 167 -18.63 9.82 3.77
CA LYS A 167 -17.89 9.92 5.04
C LYS A 167 -17.60 8.53 5.62
N ARG A 168 -18.64 7.67 5.68
CA ARG A 168 -18.48 6.27 6.12
C ARG A 168 -17.49 5.52 5.24
N SER A 169 -17.57 5.62 3.91
CA SER A 169 -16.68 4.92 3.00
C SER A 169 -15.22 5.39 3.10
N VAL A 170 -14.96 6.69 3.30
CA VAL A 170 -13.62 7.22 3.58
C VAL A 170 -13.07 6.60 4.88
N CYS A 171 -13.87 6.57 5.94
CA CYS A 171 -13.49 5.95 7.21
C CYS A 171 -13.22 4.44 7.06
N MET A 172 -14.05 3.70 6.31
CA MET A 172 -13.88 2.26 6.11
C MET A 172 -12.59 1.93 5.36
N LEU A 173 -12.23 2.72 4.34
CA LEU A 173 -10.96 2.60 3.63
C LEU A 173 -9.76 2.89 4.56
N ALA A 174 -9.85 3.95 5.37
CA ALA A 174 -8.78 4.26 6.31
C ALA A 174 -8.58 3.16 7.36
N LEU A 175 -9.68 2.61 7.90
CA LEU A 175 -9.66 1.53 8.88
C LEU A 175 -9.13 0.22 8.27
N SER A 176 -9.46 -0.10 7.01
CA SER A 176 -8.92 -1.28 6.32
C SER A 176 -7.41 -1.17 6.08
N CYS A 177 -6.94 0.00 5.63
CA CYS A 177 -5.51 0.30 5.48
C CYS A 177 -4.77 0.13 6.81
N GLY A 178 -5.32 0.73 7.88
CA GLY A 178 -4.70 0.64 9.21
C GLY A 178 -4.65 -0.77 9.78
N ARG A 179 -5.70 -1.58 9.53
CA ARG A 179 -5.73 -2.98 9.93
C ARG A 179 -4.67 -3.82 9.21
N CYS A 180 -4.45 -3.58 7.91
CA CYS A 180 -3.38 -4.22 7.14
C CYS A 180 -2.00 -3.82 7.69
N HIS A 181 -1.76 -2.51 7.86
CA HIS A 181 -0.48 -2.02 8.37
C HIS A 181 -0.17 -2.50 9.78
N GLY A 182 -1.14 -2.50 10.69
CA GLY A 182 -0.96 -2.97 12.07
C GLY A 182 -0.59 -4.45 12.18
N ALA A 183 -0.86 -5.26 11.16
CA ALA A 183 -0.51 -6.69 11.12
C ALA A 183 0.74 -7.00 10.27
N PHE A 184 0.99 -6.24 9.22
CA PHE A 184 1.90 -6.64 8.13
C PHE A 184 2.97 -5.62 7.74
N ARG A 185 3.01 -4.46 8.39
CA ARG A 185 4.03 -3.43 8.13
C ARG A 185 4.82 -3.14 9.40
N LYS A 186 6.13 -2.96 9.25
CA LYS A 186 7.00 -2.42 10.30
C LYS A 186 6.57 -0.99 10.57
N VAL A 187 5.89 -0.77 11.68
CA VAL A 187 5.49 0.58 12.09
C VAL A 187 6.59 1.15 12.98
N LYS A 188 7.15 2.31 12.62
CA LYS A 188 8.00 3.07 13.55
C LYS A 188 7.17 3.45 14.77
N PHE A 189 7.73 3.40 15.97
CA PHE A 189 6.97 3.56 17.23
C PHE A 189 6.11 4.83 17.26
N ASP A 190 6.61 5.93 16.68
CA ASP A 190 5.92 7.22 16.61
C ASP A 190 4.72 7.22 15.64
N ASN A 191 4.69 6.32 14.66
CA ASN A 191 3.62 6.17 13.68
C ASN A 191 2.56 5.13 14.10
N LEU A 192 2.77 4.37 15.18
CA LEU A 192 1.86 3.30 15.62
C LEU A 192 0.43 3.79 15.87
N ARG A 193 0.29 5.02 16.36
CA ARG A 193 -1.01 5.62 16.66
C ARG A 193 -1.74 6.14 15.42
N LEU A 194 -0.99 6.57 14.40
CA LEU A 194 -1.52 7.06 13.12
C LEU A 194 -1.84 5.87 12.19
N GLU A 195 -0.90 4.94 12.02
CA GLU A 195 -1.02 3.83 11.07
C GLU A 195 -1.77 2.61 11.64
N GLY A 196 -1.56 2.26 12.92
CA GLY A 196 -2.12 1.03 13.51
C GLY A 196 -3.60 1.10 13.90
N ARG A 197 -4.23 2.27 13.79
CA ARG A 197 -5.63 2.50 14.20
C ARG A 197 -6.53 3.03 13.07
N GLY A 198 -6.01 3.12 11.84
CA GLY A 198 -6.67 3.80 10.74
C GLY A 198 -6.49 5.30 10.89
N TRP A 199 -5.72 5.90 10.00
CA TRP A 199 -5.48 7.33 10.03
C TRP A 199 -6.67 8.04 9.39
N THR A 200 -7.34 8.90 10.16
CA THR A 200 -8.41 9.77 9.68
C THR A 200 -8.24 11.09 10.42
N GLY A 201 -7.89 12.17 9.71
CA GLY A 201 -7.58 13.49 10.29
C GLY A 201 -8.58 14.01 11.34
N ASN A 202 -9.83 13.51 11.35
CA ASN A 202 -10.73 13.56 12.50
C ASN A 202 -10.89 12.15 13.12
N TYR A 203 -10.14 11.91 14.20
CA TYR A 203 -10.10 10.63 14.91
C TYR A 203 -11.46 10.21 15.49
N GLU A 204 -12.33 11.15 15.85
CA GLU A 204 -13.61 10.83 16.50
C GLU A 204 -14.66 10.38 15.49
N THR A 205 -14.76 11.06 14.34
CA THR A 205 -15.76 10.76 13.31
C THR A 205 -15.62 9.32 12.82
N CYS A 206 -14.41 8.86 12.51
CA CYS A 206 -14.20 7.50 12.04
C CYS A 206 -14.18 6.44 13.16
N TRP A 207 -14.03 6.86 14.42
CA TRP A 207 -14.15 5.95 15.56
C TRP A 207 -15.55 5.40 15.76
N SER A 208 -16.59 6.16 15.40
CA SER A 208 -17.96 5.65 15.39
C SER A 208 -18.08 4.36 14.55
N TYR A 209 -17.41 4.32 13.40
CA TYR A 209 -17.40 3.19 12.47
C TYR A 209 -16.46 2.04 12.89
N ARG A 210 -15.49 2.29 13.77
CA ARG A 210 -14.60 1.22 14.29
C ARG A 210 -15.39 0.14 15.02
N ASN A 211 -16.43 0.54 15.75
CA ASN A 211 -17.28 -0.40 16.47
C ASN A 211 -18.04 -1.30 15.49
N GLU A 212 -18.43 -0.81 14.31
CA GLU A 212 -19.04 -1.64 13.27
C GLU A 212 -18.11 -2.77 12.85
N ILE A 213 -16.82 -2.47 12.60
CA ILE A 213 -15.81 -3.47 12.21
C ILE A 213 -15.49 -4.44 13.35
N THR A 214 -15.48 -3.93 14.59
CA THR A 214 -15.18 -4.75 15.78
C THR A 214 -16.28 -5.78 16.04
N VAL A 215 -17.54 -5.39 15.83
CA VAL A 215 -18.71 -6.26 15.96
C VAL A 215 -18.86 -7.16 14.74
N ASN A 216 -18.66 -6.62 13.54
CA ASN A 216 -18.77 -7.33 12.28
C ASN A 216 -17.63 -6.97 11.32
N ALA A 217 -16.66 -7.87 11.19
CA ALA A 217 -15.53 -7.67 10.29
C ALA A 217 -15.95 -7.58 8.80
N SER A 218 -17.16 -8.03 8.40
CA SER A 218 -17.66 -7.85 7.04
C SER A 218 -18.15 -6.44 6.74
N ALA A 219 -18.32 -5.57 7.76
CA ALA A 219 -18.83 -4.21 7.57
C ALA A 219 -17.96 -3.34 6.64
N ILE A 220 -16.68 -3.70 6.46
CA ILE A 220 -15.78 -3.07 5.48
C ILE A 220 -16.26 -3.31 4.04
N ARG A 221 -16.93 -4.45 3.81
CA ARG A 221 -17.35 -4.93 2.49
C ARG A 221 -18.75 -4.42 2.10
N GLU A 222 -19.43 -3.75 3.01
CA GLU A 222 -20.78 -3.18 2.88
C GLU A 222 -20.70 -1.68 2.53
#